data_AF-C7LRN3-F1
#
_entry.id   AF-C7LRN3-F1
#
_cell.length_a   1.000
_cell.length_b   1.000
_cell.length_c   1.000
_cell.angle_alpha   90.00
_cell.angle_beta   90.00
_cell.angle_gamma   90.00
#
_symmetry.space_group_name_H-M   'P 1'
#
loop_
_entity.id
_entity.type
_entity.pdbx_description
1 polymer ?
#
loop_
_entity_poly.entity_id
_entity_poly.type
_entity_poly.pdbx_seq_one_letter_code
_entity_poly.pdbx_strand_id
1 'polypeptide(L)' 'MLHGETVQSPLPQDLPWWQPDHAIFFGVLYAVLFIIGSGVGVVILKSLAETVKEKIS' A
#
# COMPACT_ATOMS: atom_id res chain seq x y z
N MET A 1 -21.79 18.73 -19.29
CA MET A 1 -21.28 18.62 -17.91
C MET A 1 -21.52 19.97 -17.26
N LEU A 2 -22.51 20.04 -16.37
CA LEU A 2 -22.81 21.22 -15.57
C LEU A 2 -21.63 21.47 -14.62
N HIS A 3 -21.29 22.74 -14.39
CA HIS A 3 -20.22 23.12 -13.47
C HIS A 3 -20.60 22.64 -12.06
N GLY A 4 -19.93 21.59 -11.57
CA GLY A 4 -20.29 20.89 -10.32
C GLY A 4 -20.56 19.39 -10.48
N GLU A 5 -20.72 18.88 -11.70
CA GLU A 5 -20.68 17.45 -11.98
C GLU A 5 -19.20 17.01 -11.98
N THR A 6 -18.67 16.66 -10.81
CA THR A 6 -17.40 15.95 -10.73
C THR A 6 -17.59 14.62 -11.46
N VAL A 7 -16.71 14.30 -12.41
CA VAL A 7 -16.57 12.91 -12.88
C VAL A 7 -16.46 12.05 -11.62
N GLN A 8 -17.46 11.21 -11.35
CA GLN A 8 -17.42 10.23 -10.27
C GLN A 8 -16.34 9.21 -10.65
N SER A 9 -15.10 9.61 -10.44
CA SER A 9 -13.92 8.80 -10.67
C SER A 9 -13.77 7.91 -9.43
N PRO A 10 -13.82 6.57 -9.57
CA PRO A 10 -13.61 5.66 -8.45
C PRO A 10 -12.13 5.60 -8.02
N LEU A 11 -11.29 6.50 -8.54
CA LEU A 11 -9.85 6.50 -8.25
C LEU A 11 -9.59 7.09 -6.86
N PRO A 12 -8.77 6.45 -6.02
CA PRO A 12 -8.50 6.88 -4.64
C PRO A 12 -7.98 8.31 -4.49
N GLN A 13 -7.37 8.85 -5.55
CA GLN A 13 -6.82 10.20 -5.60
C GLN A 13 -7.88 11.31 -5.66
N ASP A 14 -9.10 10.99 -6.09
CA ASP A 14 -10.20 11.95 -6.22
C ASP A 14 -11.09 11.99 -4.97
N LEU A 15 -10.85 11.11 -3.99
CA LEU A 15 -11.61 11.09 -2.74
C LEU A 15 -11.07 12.09 -1.73
N PRO A 16 -11.91 12.68 -0.87
CA PRO A 16 -11.46 13.51 0.25
C PRO A 16 -10.83 12.64 1.36
N TRP A 17 -9.52 12.72 1.57
CA TRP A 17 -8.82 11.89 2.56
C TRP A 17 -9.04 12.35 4.00
N TRP A 18 -9.48 13.59 4.18
CA TRP A 18 -9.83 14.15 5.50
C TRP A 18 -11.24 13.76 5.96
N GLN A 19 -12.06 13.16 5.08
CA GLN A 19 -13.35 12.63 5.52
C GLN A 19 -13.13 11.44 6.46
N PRO A 20 -13.80 11.41 7.63
CA PRO A 20 -13.55 10.39 8.65
C PRO A 20 -13.66 8.95 8.13
N ASP A 21 -14.67 8.66 7.31
CA ASP A 21 -14.90 7.31 6.75
C ASP A 21 -13.72 6.85 5.87
N HIS A 22 -13.20 7.73 5.03
CA HIS A 22 -12.07 7.44 4.15
C HIS A 22 -10.76 7.32 4.95
N ALA A 23 -10.54 8.22 5.91
CA ALA A 23 -9.35 8.19 6.76
C ALA A 23 -9.23 6.86 7.52
N ILE A 24 -10.34 6.36 8.08
CA ILE A 24 -10.37 5.09 8.80
C ILE A 24 -10.16 3.92 7.84
N PHE A 25 -10.91 3.86 6.74
CA PHE A 25 -10.82 2.76 5.79
C PHE A 25 -9.40 2.63 5.20
N PHE A 26 -8.85 3.72 4.66
CA PHE A 26 -7.52 3.72 4.06
C PHE A 26 -6.41 3.53 5.10
N GLY A 27 -6.57 4.08 6.31
CA GLY A 27 -5.62 3.87 7.40
C GLY A 27 -5.48 2.39 7.77
N VAL A 28 -6.60 1.68 7.95
CA VAL A 28 -6.59 0.24 8.24
C VAL A 28 -6.04 -0.55 7.05
N LEU A 29 -6.46 -0.22 5.83
CA LEU A 29 -5.97 -0.86 4.61
C LEU A 29 -4.44 -0.77 4.51
N TYR A 30 -3.87 0.42 4.67
CA TYR A 30 -2.44 0.63 4.57
C TYR A 30 -1.67 -0.03 5.72
N ALA A 31 -2.23 -0.08 6.93
CA ALA A 31 -1.63 -0.81 8.03
C ALA A 31 -1.52 -2.31 7.73
N VAL A 32 -2.59 -2.92 7.20
CA VAL A 32 -2.58 -4.34 6.81
C VAL A 32 -1.59 -4.59 5.68
N LEU A 33 -1.59 -3.75 4.64
CA LEU A 33 -0.64 -3.87 3.54
C LEU A 33 0.81 -3.73 4.01
N PHE A 34 1.08 -2.84 4.96
CA PHE A 34 2.40 -2.68 5.56
C PHE A 34 2.84 -3.93 6.33
N ILE A 35 1.94 -4.55 7.12
CA ILE A 35 2.24 -5.78 7.85
C ILE A 35 2.55 -6.93 6.89
N ILE A 36 1.71 -7.14 5.88
CA ILE A 36 1.93 -8.20 4.89
C ILE A 36 3.19 -7.94 4.08
N GLY A 37 3.36 -6.71 3.59
CA GLY A 37 4.52 -6.29 2.81
C GLY A 37 5.84 -6.42 3.58
N SER A 38 5.85 -6.06 4.86
CA SER A 38 7.03 -6.24 5.71
C SER A 38 7.34 -7.72 5.96
N GLY A 39 6.34 -8.55 6.21
CA GLY A 39 6.52 -10.01 6.34
C GLY A 39 7.14 -10.63 5.08
N VAL A 40 6.59 -10.32 3.90
CA VAL A 40 7.13 -10.78 2.61
C VAL A 40 8.52 -10.21 2.37
N GLY A 41 8.73 -8.91 2.65
CA GLY A 41 10.01 -8.24 2.49
C GLY A 41 11.13 -8.88 3.31
N VAL A 42 10.85 -9.25 4.56
CA VAL A 42 11.81 -9.96 5.42
C VAL A 42 12.25 -11.29 4.80
N VAL A 43 11.30 -12.07 4.27
CA VAL A 43 11.61 -13.36 3.65
C VAL A 43 12.46 -13.17 2.40
N ILE A 44 12.09 -12.23 1.53
CA ILE A 44 12.85 -11.91 0.31
C ILE A 44 14.29 -11.50 0.67
N LEU A 45 14.46 -10.59 1.63
CA LEU A 45 15.79 -10.13 2.04
C LEU A 45 16.64 -11.27 2.61
N LYS A 46 16.05 -12.17 3.42
CA LYS A 46 16.76 -13.34 3.94
C LYS A 46 17.17 -14.29 2.82
N SER A 47 16.27 -14.61 1.89
CA SER A 47 16.59 -15.49 0.76
C SER A 47 17.72 -14.92 -0.10
N LEU A 48 17.70 -13.61 -0.39
CA LEU A 48 18.77 -12.95 -1.13
C LEU A 48 20.10 -12.99 -0.38
N ALA A 49 20.09 -12.72 0.93
CA ALA A 49 21.29 -12.77 1.76
C ALA A 49 21.91 -14.17 1.81
N GLU A 50 21.08 -15.21 1.90
CA GLU A 50 21.52 -16.61 1.86
C GLU A 50 22.13 -16.96 0.50
N THR A 51 21.48 -16.62 -0.61
CA THR A 51 22.01 -16.85 -1.96
C THR A 51 23.34 -16.13 -2.20
N VAL A 52 23.49 -14.89 -1.72
CA VAL A 52 24.74 -14.14 -1.84
C VAL A 52 25.84 -14.76 -0.99
N LYS A 53 25.53 -15.17 0.23
CA LYS A 53 26.48 -15.85 1.13
C LYS A 53 26.97 -17.17 0.53
N GLU A 54 26.07 -17.96 -0.05
CA GLU A 54 26.40 -19.22 -0.73
C GLU A 54 27.31 -18.97 -1.94
N LYS A 55 27.06 -17.92 -2.72
CA LYS A 55 27.86 -17.59 -3.91
C LYS A 55 29.26 -17.04 -3.61
N ILE A 56 29.48 -16.52 -2.40
CA ILE A 56 30.75 -15.94 -1.96
C ILE A 56 31.61 -16.97 -1.18
N SER A 57 30.97 -17.98 -0.58
CA SER A 57 31.65 -19.08 0.12
C SER A 57 32.25 -20.11 -0.84
#